data_AF-A0A524A6I3-F1
#
_entry.id   AF-A0A524A6I3-F1
#
_cell.length_a   1.000
_cell.length_b   1.000
_cell.length_c   1.000
_cell.angle_alpha   90.00
_cell.angle_beta   90.00
_cell.angle_gamma   90.00
#
_symmetry.space_group_name_H-M   'P 1'
#
loop_
_entity.id
_entity.type
_entity.pdbx_description
1 polymer ?
#
loop_
_entity_poly.entity_id
_entity_poly.type
_entity_poly.pdbx_seq_one_letter_code
_entity_poly.pdbx_strand_id
1 'polypeptide(L)'
;MLTSNLIRVSTGMIFRQVTGQLCGRSSWLHTMLEVDGTRGVKKRSAEPPLGGSDFKKYVDVYRHLLLLNEKNNLATTLKNIQELLSFTEKVFSSHAVAEVFLYFCLQGSATAWVIQNELNIPEATIYRALKRLRSMGIVLPALKASKVKHSKGGPRPTVWALEGSTTEEVARALRLHYQMLSPKFLVAEKAAQTILDEYITKRNVDEISYREIIIQVKELRIPFRTPDIADLAATYLNEKGIKVWR
;
A
#
# COMPACT_ATOMS: atom_id res chain seq x y z
N MET A 1 -32.90 17.72 54.67
CA MET A 1 -33.89 16.65 54.40
C MET A 1 -34.21 16.67 52.92
N LEU A 2 -34.26 15.46 52.34
CA LEU A 2 -34.84 14.99 51.06
C LEU A 2 -35.88 15.96 50.44
N THR A 3 -35.97 16.20 49.12
CA THR A 3 -36.36 15.28 48.04
C THR A 3 -36.17 15.99 46.67
N SER A 4 -35.54 15.40 45.66
CA SER A 4 -36.09 14.54 44.57
C SER A 4 -36.69 15.26 43.34
N ASN A 5 -35.99 15.05 42.21
CA ASN A 5 -36.45 14.66 40.86
C ASN A 5 -37.67 15.34 40.19
N LEU A 6 -37.48 15.82 38.94
CA LEU A 6 -38.00 15.17 37.72
C LEU A 6 -37.62 15.92 36.41
N ILE A 7 -36.97 15.20 35.50
CA ILE A 7 -37.23 15.04 34.05
C ILE A 7 -37.46 16.29 33.16
N ARG A 8 -36.60 16.46 32.15
CA ARG A 8 -37.05 16.57 30.74
C ARG A 8 -36.00 16.03 29.76
N VAL A 9 -36.28 14.84 29.25
CA VAL A 9 -35.68 14.25 28.04
C VAL A 9 -36.55 14.65 26.86
N SER A 10 -35.94 15.14 25.78
CA SER A 10 -36.37 15.14 24.36
C SER A 10 -35.58 16.28 23.70
N THR A 11 -34.82 16.11 22.62
CA THR A 11 -35.30 15.88 21.25
C THR A 11 -34.03 15.58 20.42
N GLY A 12 -33.89 14.42 19.78
CA GLY A 12 -34.35 14.21 18.41
C GLY A 12 -33.15 14.24 17.44
N MET A 13 -32.52 13.07 17.19
CA MET A 13 -31.63 12.89 16.05
C MET A 13 -32.15 11.76 15.17
N ILE A 14 -32.58 12.16 13.99
CA ILE A 14 -33.27 11.39 12.97
C ILE A 14 -32.26 10.46 12.29
N PHE A 15 -32.46 9.14 12.46
CA PHE A 15 -31.86 8.13 11.59
C PHE A 15 -32.63 8.12 10.27
N ARG A 16 -31.99 8.56 9.18
CA ARG A 16 -32.49 8.31 7.83
C ARG A 16 -32.02 6.92 7.39
N GLN A 17 -32.95 5.96 7.44
CA GLN A 17 -32.93 4.80 6.54
C GLN A 17 -33.05 5.30 5.10
N VAL A 18 -32.21 4.78 4.21
CA VAL A 18 -32.49 4.77 2.77
C VAL A 18 -32.48 3.31 2.33
N THR A 19 -33.66 2.86 1.93
CA THR A 19 -33.99 1.60 1.27
C THR A 19 -33.93 1.77 -0.26
N GLY A 20 -33.70 0.65 -0.96
CA GLY A 20 -33.84 0.46 -2.42
C GLY A 20 -32.55 -0.03 -3.08
N GLN A 21 -32.31 -1.35 -3.31
CA GLN A 21 -32.82 -2.23 -4.41
C GLN A 21 -32.60 -1.63 -5.82
N LEU A 22 -32.06 -2.29 -6.86
CA LEU A 22 -31.78 -3.70 -7.18
C LEU A 22 -30.89 -3.79 -8.47
N CYS A 23 -30.43 -5.02 -8.79
CA CYS A 23 -29.74 -5.54 -10.00
C CYS A 23 -28.22 -5.30 -10.11
N GLY A 24 -27.35 -6.31 -10.24
CA GLY A 24 -27.51 -7.75 -10.37
C GLY A 24 -26.23 -8.36 -10.99
N ARG A 25 -25.70 -9.45 -10.41
CA ARG A 25 -24.94 -10.51 -11.10
C ARG A 25 -24.56 -11.65 -10.13
N SER A 26 -25.27 -12.78 -10.32
CA SER A 26 -24.84 -14.20 -10.20
C SER A 26 -23.69 -14.53 -9.23
N SER A 27 -23.90 -15.19 -8.08
CA SER A 27 -24.36 -16.58 -7.89
C SER A 27 -23.46 -17.63 -8.57
N TRP A 28 -22.61 -18.28 -7.76
CA TRP A 28 -22.36 -19.72 -7.84
C TRP A 28 -22.48 -20.28 -6.43
N LEU A 29 -23.43 -21.21 -6.27
CA LEU A 29 -23.86 -21.84 -5.04
C LEU A 29 -22.93 -22.99 -4.64
N HIS A 30 -22.80 -23.10 -3.32
CA HIS A 30 -22.59 -24.30 -2.52
C HIS A 30 -23.15 -25.60 -3.10
N THR A 31 -22.39 -26.68 -2.91
CA THR A 31 -22.95 -27.98 -2.52
C THR A 31 -22.31 -28.42 -1.22
N MET A 32 -23.12 -28.93 -0.31
CA MET A 32 -22.87 -29.18 1.12
C MET A 32 -23.31 -30.61 1.44
N LEU A 33 -22.73 -31.19 2.52
CA LEU A 33 -23.18 -32.36 3.31
C LEU A 33 -22.84 -33.76 2.74
N GLU A 34 -22.42 -34.79 3.49
CA GLU A 34 -22.52 -35.03 4.94
C GLU A 34 -21.54 -36.13 5.46
N VAL A 35 -21.49 -36.25 6.78
CA VAL A 35 -20.64 -37.03 7.71
C VAL A 35 -20.99 -38.54 7.73
N ASP A 36 -20.00 -39.45 7.83
CA ASP A 36 -19.85 -40.40 8.98
C ASP A 36 -18.59 -41.29 8.92
N GLY A 37 -18.06 -41.65 10.09
CA GLY A 37 -16.66 -42.04 10.30
C GLY A 37 -16.30 -43.53 10.36
N THR A 38 -14.98 -43.80 10.44
CA THR A 38 -14.36 -44.81 11.33
C THR A 38 -12.82 -44.81 11.24
N ARG A 39 -12.18 -44.80 12.43
CA ARG A 39 -10.91 -45.47 12.83
C ARG A 39 -9.64 -45.35 11.96
N GLY A 40 -8.77 -44.45 12.39
CA GLY A 40 -7.50 -44.79 13.05
C GLY A 40 -6.31 -45.30 12.23
N VAL A 41 -5.35 -44.41 11.94
CA VAL A 41 -3.90 -44.71 12.06
C VAL A 41 -3.17 -43.44 12.53
N LYS A 42 -2.60 -43.50 13.74
CA LYS A 42 -1.57 -42.56 14.23
C LYS A 42 -0.34 -42.65 13.33
N LYS A 43 -0.13 -41.68 12.44
CA LYS A 43 1.21 -41.39 11.89
C LYS A 43 1.77 -40.18 12.63
N ARG A 44 2.69 -40.47 13.55
CA ARG A 44 3.58 -39.51 14.19
C ARG A 44 4.44 -38.83 13.10
N SER A 45 4.48 -37.50 13.17
CA SER A 45 5.61 -36.62 12.86
C SER A 45 6.43 -36.93 11.60
N ALA A 46 6.17 -36.15 10.55
CA ALA A 46 7.24 -35.55 9.78
C ALA A 46 7.12 -34.04 9.98
N GLU A 47 7.93 -33.48 10.87
CA GLU A 47 8.21 -32.04 10.83
C GLU A 47 8.71 -31.73 9.40
N PRO A 48 8.19 -30.69 8.73
CA PRO A 48 8.80 -30.26 7.48
C PRO A 48 10.27 -29.93 7.78
N PRO A 49 11.21 -30.29 6.89
CA PRO A 49 12.60 -29.94 7.08
C PRO A 49 12.66 -28.42 7.22
N LEU A 50 13.09 -27.94 8.39
CA LEU A 50 13.46 -26.56 8.62
C LEU A 50 14.46 -26.20 7.52
N GLY A 51 13.96 -25.55 6.46
CA GLY A 51 14.75 -25.16 5.32
C GLY A 51 15.97 -24.41 5.85
N GLY A 52 17.17 -24.90 5.50
CA GLY A 52 18.43 -24.34 5.96
C GLY A 52 18.45 -22.84 5.69
N SER A 53 18.11 -22.06 6.70
CA SER A 53 17.98 -20.63 6.59
C SER A 53 19.38 -20.06 6.45
N ASP A 54 19.55 -19.26 5.40
CA ASP A 54 20.76 -18.54 5.04
C ASP A 54 21.03 -17.41 6.06
N PHE A 55 21.18 -17.78 7.34
CA PHE A 55 21.39 -16.89 8.48
C PHE A 55 22.66 -16.06 8.33
N LYS A 56 23.57 -16.51 7.47
CA LYS A 56 24.80 -15.80 7.11
C LYS A 56 24.52 -14.35 6.70
N LYS A 57 23.49 -14.12 5.88
CA LYS A 57 23.08 -12.76 5.45
C LYS A 57 22.74 -11.85 6.64
N TYR A 58 21.99 -12.35 7.62
CA TYR A 58 21.62 -11.56 8.79
C TYR A 58 22.81 -11.34 9.73
N VAL A 59 23.65 -12.36 9.93
CA VAL A 59 24.89 -12.24 10.71
C VAL A 59 25.81 -11.18 10.09
N ASP A 60 25.90 -11.12 8.77
CA ASP A 60 26.70 -10.12 8.07
C ASP A 60 26.13 -8.70 8.26
N VAL A 61 24.81 -8.53 8.28
CA VAL A 61 24.18 -7.23 8.64
C VAL A 61 24.55 -6.80 10.06
N TYR A 62 24.47 -7.69 11.05
CA TYR A 62 24.88 -7.38 12.43
C TYR A 62 26.36 -7.03 12.53
N ARG A 63 27.23 -7.71 11.77
CA ARG A 63 28.66 -7.38 11.68
C ARG A 63 28.87 -5.98 11.09
N HIS A 64 28.16 -5.62 10.03
CA HIS A 64 28.24 -4.27 9.46
C HIS A 64 27.77 -3.21 10.47
N LEU A 65 26.68 -3.45 11.20
CA LEU A 65 26.19 -2.53 12.23
C LEU A 65 27.23 -2.29 13.35
N LEU A 66 27.96 -3.33 13.75
CA LEU A 66 29.05 -3.22 14.73
C LEU A 66 30.25 -2.42 14.22
N LEU A 67 30.45 -2.38 12.90
CA LEU A 67 31.58 -1.70 12.24
C LEU A 67 31.29 -0.23 11.87
N LEU A 68 30.04 0.23 11.92
CA LEU A 68 29.65 1.61 11.55
C LEU A 68 30.23 2.70 12.46
N ASN A 69 30.82 2.35 13.60
CA ASN A 69 31.39 3.30 14.55
C ASN A 69 32.93 3.31 14.42
N GLU A 70 33.46 4.23 13.62
CA GLU A 70 34.92 4.37 13.38
C GLU A 70 35.73 4.67 14.65
N LYS A 71 35.07 5.20 15.69
CA LYS A 71 35.67 5.46 17.00
C LYS A 71 35.31 4.29 17.92
N ASN A 72 36.28 3.40 18.14
CA ASN A 72 36.28 2.12 18.88
C ASN A 72 35.69 2.08 20.32
N ASN A 73 34.65 2.84 20.64
CA ASN A 73 33.98 2.72 21.93
C ASN A 73 32.91 1.63 21.86
N LEU A 74 33.35 0.38 22.04
CA LEU A 74 32.51 -0.82 22.03
C LEU A 74 31.26 -0.68 22.92
N ALA A 75 31.38 0.00 24.06
CA ALA A 75 30.24 0.26 24.95
C ALA A 75 29.16 1.14 24.29
N THR A 76 29.55 2.17 23.53
CA THR A 76 28.60 3.02 22.80
C THR A 76 27.96 2.28 21.64
N THR A 77 28.72 1.46 20.91
CA THR A 77 28.19 0.64 19.81
C THR A 77 27.17 -0.39 20.31
N LEU A 78 27.48 -1.08 21.41
CA LEU A 78 26.52 -2.01 22.02
C LEU A 78 25.26 -1.30 22.50
N LYS A 79 25.39 -0.12 23.13
CA LYS A 79 24.24 0.69 23.54
C LYS A 79 23.37 1.09 22.35
N ASN A 80 23.97 1.57 21.26
CA ASN A 80 23.25 1.95 20.04
C ASN A 80 22.51 0.75 19.42
N ILE A 81 23.14 -0.43 19.41
CA ILE A 81 22.50 -1.66 18.91
C ILE A 81 21.35 -2.08 19.82
N GLN A 82 21.50 -2.02 21.14
CA GLN A 82 20.42 -2.30 22.07
C GLN A 82 19.25 -1.33 21.90
N GLU A 83 19.53 -0.04 21.73
CA GLU A 83 18.51 0.97 21.43
C GLU A 83 17.80 0.67 20.11
N LEU A 84 18.54 0.35 19.04
CA LEU A 84 18.00 -0.05 17.75
C LEU A 84 17.11 -1.30 17.86
N LEU A 85 17.57 -2.34 18.56
CA LEU A 85 16.79 -3.58 18.75
C LEU A 85 15.51 -3.30 19.54
N SER A 86 15.59 -2.51 20.61
CA SER A 86 14.40 -2.12 21.39
C SER A 86 13.42 -1.28 20.56
N PHE A 87 13.93 -0.45 19.65
CA PHE A 87 13.14 0.32 18.70
C PHE A 87 12.44 -0.61 17.70
N THR A 88 13.17 -1.55 17.10
CA THR A 88 12.59 -2.53 16.19
C THR A 88 11.52 -3.36 16.89
N GLU A 89 11.74 -3.84 18.10
CA GLU A 89 10.74 -4.58 18.87
C GLU A 89 9.44 -3.78 19.04
N LYS A 90 9.53 -2.48 19.34
CA LYS A 90 8.35 -1.60 19.47
C LYS A 90 7.58 -1.45 18.16
N VAL A 91 8.29 -1.30 17.04
CA VAL A 91 7.69 -1.18 15.70
C VAL A 91 7.06 -2.49 15.26
N PHE A 92 7.77 -3.60 15.42
CA PHE A 92 7.36 -4.93 15.00
C PHE A 92 6.40 -5.64 15.96
N SER A 93 6.09 -5.03 17.11
CA SER A 93 5.07 -5.54 18.05
C SER A 93 3.67 -5.69 17.45
N SER A 94 3.36 -4.98 16.37
CA SER A 94 2.10 -5.12 15.63
C SER A 94 2.38 -5.28 14.14
N HIS A 95 1.80 -6.32 13.54
CA HIS A 95 1.96 -6.63 12.13
C HIS A 95 1.65 -5.44 11.20
N ALA A 96 0.49 -4.81 11.37
CA ALA A 96 0.10 -3.68 10.52
C ALA A 96 1.03 -2.46 10.68
N VAL A 97 1.60 -2.25 11.87
CA VAL A 97 2.57 -1.16 12.10
C VAL A 97 3.89 -1.47 11.40
N ALA A 98 4.33 -2.73 11.47
CA ALA A 98 5.52 -3.22 10.81
C ALA A 98 5.43 -3.09 9.29
N GLU A 99 4.33 -3.53 8.67
CA GLU A 99 4.14 -3.45 7.22
C GLU A 99 4.13 -2.00 6.72
N VAL A 100 3.40 -1.13 7.43
CA VAL A 100 3.36 0.30 7.10
C VAL A 100 4.75 0.92 7.25
N PHE A 101 5.49 0.58 8.32
CA PHE A 101 6.86 1.05 8.51
C PHE A 101 7.80 0.59 7.39
N LEU A 102 7.77 -0.70 7.04
CA LEU A 102 8.59 -1.25 5.96
C LEU A 102 8.27 -0.58 4.62
N TYR A 103 7.00 -0.30 4.36
CA TYR A 103 6.59 0.47 3.18
C TYR A 103 7.24 1.86 3.15
N PHE A 104 7.27 2.58 4.29
CA PHE A 104 7.97 3.86 4.38
C PHE A 104 9.48 3.72 4.19
N CYS A 105 10.12 2.65 4.67
CA CYS A 105 11.54 2.41 4.42
C CYS A 105 11.87 2.21 2.93
N LEU A 106 10.93 1.66 2.15
CA LEU A 106 11.11 1.46 0.71
C LEU A 106 10.81 2.70 -0.12
N GLN A 107 9.76 3.46 0.24
CA GLN A 107 9.26 4.57 -0.58
C GLN A 107 9.64 5.96 -0.05
N GLY A 108 10.06 6.05 1.22
CA GLY A 108 10.32 7.28 1.96
C GLY A 108 9.04 7.99 2.43
N SER A 109 8.07 8.17 1.54
CA SER A 109 6.82 8.88 1.85
C SER A 109 5.60 8.29 1.13
N ALA A 110 4.43 8.52 1.70
CA ALA A 110 3.17 7.95 1.21
C ALA A 110 1.95 8.69 1.76
N THR A 111 0.81 8.53 1.07
CA THR A 111 -0.51 8.90 1.63
C THR A 111 -1.20 7.66 2.18
N ALA A 112 -2.16 7.84 3.10
CA ALA A 112 -2.93 6.71 3.63
C ALA A 112 -3.65 5.91 2.53
N TRP A 113 -4.15 6.59 1.49
CA TRP A 113 -4.78 5.95 0.32
C TRP A 113 -3.80 5.07 -0.48
N VAL A 114 -2.56 5.55 -0.65
CA VAL A 114 -1.51 4.77 -1.34
C VAL A 114 -1.23 3.48 -0.58
N ILE A 115 -1.01 3.59 0.73
CA ILE A 115 -0.72 2.45 1.61
C ILE A 115 -1.89 1.44 1.59
N GLN A 116 -3.14 1.94 1.57
CA GLN A 116 -4.33 1.09 1.51
C GLN A 116 -4.38 0.24 0.25
N ASN A 117 -4.14 0.85 -0.90
CA ASN A 117 -4.21 0.12 -2.18
C ASN A 117 -3.04 -0.86 -2.34
N GLU A 118 -1.84 -0.46 -1.93
CA GLU A 118 -0.63 -1.28 -2.09
C GLU A 118 -0.58 -2.47 -1.11
N LEU A 119 -0.93 -2.24 0.16
CA LEU A 119 -0.85 -3.28 1.20
C LEU A 119 -2.18 -4.00 1.44
N ASN A 120 -3.26 -3.57 0.80
CA ASN A 120 -4.62 -4.09 1.02
C ASN A 120 -5.07 -4.07 2.50
N ILE A 121 -4.61 -3.05 3.25
CA ILE A 121 -4.95 -2.86 4.68
C ILE A 121 -6.12 -1.87 4.78
N PRO A 122 -7.12 -2.10 5.65
CA PRO A 122 -8.21 -1.15 5.86
C PRO A 122 -7.72 0.22 6.31
N GLU A 123 -8.33 1.29 5.77
CA GLU A 123 -7.97 2.69 6.03
C GLU A 123 -7.87 3.01 7.54
N ALA A 124 -8.83 2.53 8.34
CA ALA A 124 -8.84 2.76 9.78
C ALA A 124 -7.61 2.17 10.48
N THR A 125 -7.15 0.99 10.03
CA THR A 125 -5.95 0.33 10.56
C THR A 125 -4.69 1.12 10.19
N ILE A 126 -4.64 1.67 8.97
CA ILE A 126 -3.52 2.51 8.53
C ILE A 126 -3.43 3.78 9.38
N TYR A 127 -4.54 4.48 9.63
CA TYR A 127 -4.48 5.66 10.50
C TYR A 127 -4.08 5.33 11.94
N ARG A 128 -4.46 4.16 12.47
CA ARG A 128 -3.98 3.69 13.77
C ARG A 128 -2.47 3.43 13.76
N ALA A 129 -1.97 2.78 12.70
CA ALA A 129 -0.54 2.53 12.51
C ALA A 129 0.24 3.84 12.38
N LEU A 130 -0.21 4.77 11.52
CA LEU A 130 0.38 6.10 11.35
C LEU A 130 0.40 6.90 12.64
N LYS A 131 -0.68 6.87 13.43
CA LYS A 131 -0.73 7.54 14.74
C LYS A 131 0.33 6.98 15.68
N ARG A 132 0.53 5.66 15.69
CA ARG A 132 1.56 4.99 16.49
C ARG A 132 2.97 5.32 16.01
N LEU A 133 3.24 5.23 14.71
CA LEU A 133 4.54 5.61 14.12
C LEU A 133 4.88 7.08 14.38
N ARG A 134 3.89 7.97 14.28
CA ARG A 134 4.04 9.39 14.63
C ARG A 134 4.37 9.59 16.12
N SER A 135 3.73 8.84 17.02
CA SER A 135 4.03 8.93 18.45
C SER A 135 5.45 8.48 18.80
N MET A 136 6.06 7.66 17.95
CA MET A 136 7.46 7.23 18.07
C MET A 136 8.44 8.16 17.35
N GLY A 137 7.96 9.24 16.70
CA GLY A 137 8.80 10.19 15.97
C GLY A 137 9.24 9.74 14.57
N ILE A 138 8.90 8.52 14.15
CA ILE A 138 9.40 7.92 12.90
C ILE A 138 8.84 8.62 11.66
N VAL A 139 7.55 8.96 11.71
CA VAL A 139 6.79 9.47 10.57
C VAL A 139 6.17 10.81 10.91
N LEU A 140 6.36 11.78 10.03
CA LEU A 140 5.88 13.15 10.17
C LEU A 140 4.93 13.52 9.03
N PRO A 141 3.93 14.38 9.27
CA PRO A 141 3.11 14.92 8.21
C PRO A 141 3.92 15.95 7.41
N ALA A 142 4.27 15.61 6.16
CA ALA A 142 5.12 16.45 5.31
C ALA A 142 4.32 17.50 4.55
N LEU A 143 3.23 17.07 3.89
CA LEU A 143 2.46 17.94 2.99
C LEU A 143 0.98 17.62 3.06
N LYS A 144 0.13 18.65 3.09
CA LYS A 144 -1.31 18.48 2.85
C LYS A 144 -1.58 18.68 1.35
N ALA A 145 -2.21 17.70 0.71
CA ALA A 145 -2.52 17.78 -0.71
C ALA A 145 -3.38 19.01 -1.03
N SER A 146 -3.22 19.54 -2.24
CA SER A 146 -3.94 20.73 -2.67
C SER A 146 -5.45 20.44 -2.80
N LYS A 147 -6.28 21.46 -2.55
CA LYS A 147 -7.73 21.33 -2.73
C LYS A 147 -8.03 21.29 -4.23
N VAL A 148 -8.73 20.26 -4.67
CA VAL A 148 -9.27 20.21 -6.03
C VAL A 148 -10.35 21.29 -6.19
N LYS A 149 -10.24 22.11 -7.25
CA LYS A 149 -11.05 23.33 -7.45
C LYS A 149 -12.58 23.11 -7.39
N HIS A 150 -13.06 21.90 -7.69
CA HIS A 150 -14.49 21.57 -7.75
C HIS A 150 -14.96 20.50 -6.75
N SER A 151 -14.15 20.13 -5.76
CA SER A 151 -14.60 19.15 -4.75
C SER A 151 -15.55 19.79 -3.72
N LYS A 152 -16.67 19.11 -3.45
CA LYS A 152 -17.73 19.57 -2.53
C LYS A 152 -17.37 19.53 -1.03
N GLY A 153 -16.08 19.39 -0.70
CA GLY A 153 -15.59 19.37 0.68
C GLY A 153 -15.24 17.97 1.18
N GLY A 154 -14.17 17.90 1.97
CA GLY A 154 -13.59 16.70 2.57
C GLY A 154 -12.23 17.04 3.18
N PRO A 155 -11.75 16.25 4.16
CA PRO A 155 -10.41 16.44 4.71
C PRO A 155 -9.36 16.26 3.60
N ARG A 156 -8.38 17.15 3.56
CA ARG A 156 -7.30 17.07 2.57
C ARG A 156 -6.38 15.89 2.92
N PRO A 157 -6.06 15.00 1.98
CA PRO A 157 -5.16 13.90 2.26
C PRO A 157 -3.80 14.46 2.67
N THR A 158 -3.23 13.87 3.71
CA THR A 158 -1.91 14.24 4.22
C THR A 158 -0.91 13.23 3.71
N VAL A 159 0.17 13.73 3.10
CA VAL A 159 1.36 12.96 2.77
C VAL A 159 2.19 12.85 4.04
N TRP A 160 2.44 11.63 4.45
CA TRP A 160 3.28 11.26 5.56
C TRP A 160 4.66 10.91 5.01
N ALA A 161 5.72 11.24 5.72
CA ALA A 161 7.09 10.98 5.31
C ALA A 161 7.91 10.48 6.49
N LEU A 162 8.91 9.65 6.19
CA LEU A 162 9.91 9.24 7.16
C LEU A 162 10.78 10.44 7.55
N GLU A 163 11.30 10.44 8.77
CA GLU A 163 12.29 11.43 9.19
C GLU A 163 13.55 11.32 8.32
N GLY A 164 13.87 12.40 7.58
CA GLY A 164 14.98 12.42 6.62
C GLY A 164 14.59 12.17 5.16
N SER A 165 13.31 11.96 4.86
CA SER A 165 12.84 11.83 3.48
C SER A 165 13.12 13.04 2.61
N THR A 166 13.44 12.79 1.35
CA THR A 166 13.74 13.84 0.37
C THR A 166 12.47 14.50 -0.16
N THR A 167 12.58 15.73 -0.64
CA THR A 167 11.45 16.43 -1.28
C THR A 167 10.96 15.71 -2.54
N GLU A 168 11.85 14.97 -3.21
CA GLU A 168 11.52 14.16 -4.39
C GLU A 168 10.60 12.98 -4.03
N GLU A 169 10.89 12.28 -2.94
CA GLU A 169 10.02 11.23 -2.42
C GLU A 169 8.62 11.75 -2.14
N VAL A 170 8.51 12.89 -1.46
CA VAL A 170 7.23 13.53 -1.14
C VAL A 170 6.46 13.88 -2.42
N ALA A 171 7.15 14.42 -3.42
CA ALA A 171 6.56 14.73 -4.72
C ALA A 171 6.14 13.47 -5.49
N ARG A 172 6.91 12.37 -5.43
CA ARG A 172 6.55 11.06 -5.99
C ARG A 172 5.28 10.51 -5.34
N ALA A 173 5.23 10.50 -4.00
CA ALA A 173 4.06 10.04 -3.26
C ALA A 173 2.78 10.82 -3.61
N LEU A 174 2.90 12.14 -3.79
CA LEU A 174 1.78 12.97 -4.21
C LEU A 174 1.33 12.67 -5.65
N ARG A 175 2.27 12.46 -6.58
CA ARG A 175 1.96 12.03 -7.96
C ARG A 175 1.23 10.69 -7.97
N LEU A 176 1.76 9.70 -7.26
CA LEU A 176 1.13 8.38 -7.12
C LEU A 176 -0.29 8.46 -6.56
N HIS A 177 -0.49 9.30 -5.53
CA HIS A 177 -1.82 9.52 -4.96
C HIS A 177 -2.82 10.01 -6.02
N TYR A 178 -2.46 11.02 -6.81
CA TYR A 178 -3.36 11.53 -7.86
C TYR A 178 -3.55 10.56 -9.03
N GLN A 179 -2.51 9.79 -9.36
CA GLN A 179 -2.57 8.72 -10.36
C GLN A 179 -3.61 7.66 -9.96
N MET A 180 -3.54 7.13 -8.74
CA MET A 180 -4.50 6.13 -8.27
C MET A 180 -5.94 6.63 -8.12
N LEU A 181 -6.13 7.93 -7.90
CA LEU A 181 -7.48 8.51 -7.85
C LEU A 181 -8.11 8.67 -9.24
N SER A 182 -7.32 8.64 -10.31
CA SER A 182 -7.80 8.87 -11.67
C SER A 182 -8.17 7.55 -12.36
N PRO A 183 -9.47 7.31 -12.69
CA PRO A 183 -9.87 6.12 -13.42
C PRO A 183 -9.20 6.02 -14.80
N LYS A 184 -8.92 7.17 -15.44
CA LYS A 184 -8.19 7.22 -16.71
C LYS A 184 -6.78 6.65 -16.57
N PHE A 185 -6.10 6.99 -15.48
CA PHE A 185 -4.74 6.51 -15.23
C PHE A 185 -4.73 5.01 -14.96
N LEU A 186 -5.62 4.51 -14.11
CA LEU A 186 -5.72 3.06 -13.83
C LEU A 186 -5.98 2.24 -15.11
N VAL A 187 -6.79 2.77 -16.02
CA VAL A 187 -7.06 2.12 -17.30
C VAL A 187 -5.88 2.21 -18.25
N ALA A 188 -5.17 3.35 -18.27
CA ALA A 188 -3.95 3.50 -19.06
C ALA A 188 -2.81 2.61 -18.56
N GLU A 189 -2.65 2.45 -17.24
CA GLU A 189 -1.67 1.55 -16.63
C GLU A 189 -1.96 0.10 -17.00
N LYS A 190 -3.22 -0.34 -16.94
CA LYS A 190 -3.63 -1.67 -17.42
C LYS A 190 -3.30 -1.86 -18.90
N ALA A 191 -3.63 -0.88 -19.74
CA ALA A 191 -3.31 -0.94 -21.17
C ALA A 191 -1.80 -1.02 -21.41
N ALA A 192 -1.01 -0.23 -20.69
CA ALA A 192 0.44 -0.26 -20.78
C ALA A 192 1.03 -1.61 -20.31
N GLN A 193 0.49 -2.19 -19.24
CA GLN A 193 0.89 -3.52 -18.78
C GLN A 193 0.54 -4.61 -19.80
N THR A 194 -0.62 -4.53 -20.45
CA THR A 194 -0.96 -5.44 -21.55
C THR A 194 0.04 -5.31 -22.71
N ILE A 195 0.44 -4.10 -23.06
CA ILE A 195 1.46 -3.86 -24.10
C ILE A 195 2.82 -4.47 -23.69
N LEU A 196 3.22 -4.27 -22.43
CA LEU A 196 4.44 -4.87 -21.86
C LEU A 196 4.44 -6.40 -21.97
N ASP A 197 3.34 -7.03 -21.57
CA ASP A 197 3.23 -8.48 -21.50
C ASP A 197 3.06 -9.11 -22.90
N GLU A 198 2.26 -8.49 -23.76
CA GLU A 198 1.88 -9.08 -25.06
C GLU A 198 2.77 -8.65 -26.22
N TYR A 199 3.29 -7.43 -26.21
CA TYR A 199 4.10 -6.91 -27.30
C TYR A 199 5.59 -7.07 -26.98
N ILE A 200 6.03 -6.46 -25.88
CA ILE A 200 7.46 -6.31 -25.54
C ILE A 200 8.05 -7.63 -25.11
N THR A 201 7.43 -8.31 -24.15
CA THR A 201 7.94 -9.58 -23.62
C THR A 201 7.88 -10.71 -24.66
N LYS A 202 6.81 -10.76 -25.47
CA LYS A 202 6.66 -11.82 -26.49
C LYS A 202 7.53 -11.60 -27.72
N ARG A 203 7.76 -10.36 -28.13
CA ARG A 203 8.58 -10.03 -29.32
C ARG A 203 10.04 -9.73 -28.96
N ASN A 204 10.35 -9.58 -27.68
CA ASN A 204 11.67 -9.21 -27.15
C ASN A 204 12.19 -7.89 -27.77
N VAL A 205 11.36 -6.84 -27.70
CA VAL A 205 11.66 -5.51 -28.28
C VAL A 205 11.53 -4.43 -27.21
N ASP A 206 12.55 -3.59 -27.05
CA ASP A 206 12.61 -2.53 -26.02
C ASP A 206 12.12 -1.15 -26.50
N GLU A 207 11.65 -1.09 -27.75
CA GLU A 207 11.16 0.13 -28.39
C GLU A 207 9.73 -0.07 -28.93
N ILE A 208 8.92 0.98 -28.86
CA ILE A 208 7.56 0.98 -29.40
C ILE A 208 7.21 2.35 -30.00
N SER A 209 6.47 2.38 -31.10
CA SER A 209 5.97 3.63 -31.67
C SER A 209 4.64 4.04 -31.05
N TYR A 210 4.39 5.35 -30.99
CA TYR A 210 3.13 5.90 -30.49
C TYR A 210 1.92 5.43 -31.32
N ARG A 211 2.12 5.20 -32.63
CA ARG A 211 1.09 4.62 -33.51
C ARG A 211 0.70 3.21 -33.08
N GLU A 212 1.66 2.37 -32.70
CA GLU A 212 1.39 1.03 -32.19
C GLU A 212 0.65 1.07 -30.86
N ILE A 213 1.03 1.97 -29.95
CA ILE A 213 0.30 2.20 -28.69
C ILE A 213 -1.16 2.54 -28.99
N ILE A 214 -1.43 3.45 -29.93
CA ILE A 214 -2.81 3.80 -30.33
C ILE A 214 -3.58 2.58 -30.83
N ILE A 215 -2.96 1.74 -31.68
CA ILE A 215 -3.60 0.53 -32.22
C ILE A 215 -4.00 -0.40 -31.07
N GLN A 216 -3.07 -0.68 -30.15
CA GLN A 216 -3.30 -1.53 -28.99
C GLN A 216 -4.41 -0.97 -28.07
N VAL A 217 -4.39 0.34 -27.79
CA VAL A 217 -5.44 0.99 -26.97
C VAL A 217 -6.81 0.94 -27.65
N LYS A 218 -6.89 1.02 -28.99
CA LYS A 218 -8.15 0.88 -29.73
C LYS A 218 -8.68 -0.56 -29.66
N GLU A 219 -7.80 -1.55 -29.75
CA GLU A 219 -8.17 -2.96 -29.65
C GLU A 219 -8.80 -3.30 -28.29
N LEU A 220 -8.33 -2.65 -27.22
CA LEU A 220 -8.86 -2.81 -25.86
C LEU A 220 -10.25 -2.18 -25.63
N ARG A 221 -10.82 -1.46 -26.61
CA ARG A 221 -12.19 -0.86 -26.57
C ARG A 221 -12.50 -0.10 -25.27
N ILE A 222 -11.54 0.70 -24.82
CA ILE A 222 -11.62 1.46 -23.57
C ILE A 222 -12.65 2.61 -23.68
N PRO A 223 -13.51 2.84 -22.66
CA PRO A 223 -14.55 3.89 -22.67
C PRO A 223 -14.01 5.32 -22.42
N PHE A 224 -12.79 5.60 -22.86
CA PHE A 224 -12.13 6.91 -22.78
C PHE A 224 -11.57 7.29 -24.14
N ARG A 225 -11.20 8.57 -24.29
CA ARG A 225 -10.56 9.05 -25.52
C ARG A 225 -9.22 8.34 -25.71
N THR A 226 -9.05 7.69 -26.87
CA THR A 226 -7.85 6.93 -27.20
C THR A 226 -6.54 7.74 -27.05
N PRO A 227 -6.45 9.00 -27.53
CA PRO A 227 -5.21 9.78 -27.38
C PRO A 227 -4.84 10.02 -25.92
N ASP A 228 -5.80 10.38 -25.07
CA ASP A 228 -5.57 10.59 -23.62
C ASP A 228 -4.95 9.35 -22.97
N ILE A 229 -5.47 8.17 -23.30
CA ILE A 229 -5.00 6.89 -22.74
C ILE A 229 -3.65 6.51 -23.32
N ALA A 230 -3.43 6.71 -24.63
CA ALA A 230 -2.17 6.44 -25.29
C ALA A 230 -1.04 7.31 -24.75
N ASP A 231 -1.29 8.59 -24.47
CA ASP A 231 -0.32 9.51 -23.86
C ASP A 231 0.08 9.08 -22.44
N LEU A 232 -0.90 8.67 -21.63
CA LEU A 232 -0.66 8.16 -20.29
C LEU A 232 0.11 6.83 -20.33
N ALA A 233 -0.27 5.92 -21.21
CA ALA A 233 0.41 4.63 -21.40
C ALA A 233 1.85 4.83 -21.90
N ALA A 234 2.08 5.74 -22.84
CA ALA A 234 3.42 6.10 -23.32
C ALA A 234 4.30 6.66 -22.20
N THR A 235 3.73 7.50 -21.31
CA THR A 235 4.46 8.02 -20.15
C THR A 235 4.85 6.89 -19.20
N TYR A 236 3.93 5.97 -18.91
CA TYR A 236 4.19 4.80 -18.06
C TYR A 236 5.26 3.88 -18.65
N LEU A 237 5.22 3.61 -19.96
CA LEU A 237 6.22 2.77 -20.64
C LEU A 237 7.62 3.40 -20.57
N ASN A 238 7.73 4.71 -20.76
CA ASN A 238 9.00 5.42 -20.59
C ASN A 238 9.52 5.34 -19.14
N GLU A 239 8.65 5.45 -18.13
CA GLU A 239 9.02 5.28 -16.71
C GLU A 239 9.53 3.86 -16.41
N LYS A 240 9.10 2.86 -17.17
CA LYS A 240 9.59 1.46 -17.10
C LYS A 240 10.84 1.21 -17.95
N GLY A 241 11.38 2.23 -18.61
CA GLY A 241 12.62 2.16 -19.39
C GLY A 241 12.44 1.78 -20.86
N ILE A 242 11.21 1.75 -21.37
CA ILE A 242 10.91 1.45 -22.77
C ILE A 242 10.93 2.73 -23.58
N LYS A 243 11.60 2.69 -24.73
CA LYS A 243 11.74 3.87 -25.58
C LYS A 243 10.50 4.03 -26.47
N VAL A 244 9.75 5.09 -26.22
CA VAL A 244 8.57 5.43 -27.04
C VAL A 244 8.92 6.44 -28.13
N TRP A 245 8.79 6.03 -29.40
CA TRP A 245 8.94 6.92 -30.56
C TRP A 245 7.64 7.68 -30.84
N ARG A 246 7.70 9.01 -30.87
CA ARG A 246 6.54 9.87 -31.16
C ARG A 246 6.35 10.10 -32.65
#